data_AF-T1AP86-F1
#
_entry.id   AF-T1AP86-F1
#
_cell.length_a   1.000
_cell.length_b   1.000
_cell.length_c   1.000
_cell.angle_alpha   90.00
_cell.angle_beta   90.00
_cell.angle_gamma   90.00
#
_symmetry.space_group_name_H-M   'P 1'
#
loop_
_entity.id
_entity.type
_entity.pdbx_description
1 polymer ?
#
loop_
_entity_poly.entity_id
_entity_poly.type
_entity_poly.pdbx_seq_one_letter_code
_entity_poly.pdbx_strand_id
1 'polypeptide(L)'
;PHASLARPEIGVTLQTQPWFNSGMEDRWFFIPGVIGSLTLLQGGEPTAFAIVREREVGTLEQIMVSPIRPVEFILGKTVPFFLIGLGDITLVSTIGIFWFKVPFIGDPLVMLAGATLFLLAAIGIGLLLSTFSKTQQQAFSLNFFSST
;
A
#
# COMPACT_ATOMS: atom_id res chain seq x y z
N PRO A 1 35.43 -61.44 26.24
CA PRO A 1 35.45 -60.02 26.64
C PRO A 1 35.10 -59.10 25.44
N HIS A 2 33.81 -58.85 25.33
CA HIS A 2 33.05 -57.82 24.59
C HIS A 2 33.80 -56.90 23.60
N ALA A 3 33.81 -57.27 22.32
CA ALA A 3 33.95 -56.31 21.23
C ALA A 3 32.59 -55.64 21.00
N SER A 4 32.44 -54.42 21.49
CA SER A 4 31.25 -53.59 21.32
C SER A 4 31.09 -53.20 19.84
N LEU A 5 30.07 -53.79 19.20
CA LEU A 5 29.62 -53.40 17.86
C LEU A 5 29.04 -51.98 17.95
N ALA A 6 29.85 -50.97 17.67
CA ALA A 6 29.39 -49.60 17.49
C ALA A 6 28.41 -49.60 16.31
N ARG A 7 27.12 -49.49 16.61
CA ARG A 7 26.10 -49.23 15.59
C ARG A 7 26.46 -47.91 14.90
N PRO A 8 26.45 -47.84 13.56
CA PRO A 8 26.57 -46.56 12.90
C PRO A 8 25.38 -45.71 13.35
N GLU A 9 25.66 -44.68 14.14
CA GLU A 9 24.70 -43.63 14.48
C GLU A 9 24.36 -42.95 13.15
N ILE A 10 23.28 -43.39 12.51
CA ILE A 10 22.74 -42.75 11.32
C ILE A 10 22.21 -41.40 11.80
N GLY A 11 23.09 -40.40 11.78
CA GLY A 11 22.73 -39.02 12.09
C GLY A 11 21.77 -38.51 11.01
N VAL A 12 20.48 -38.49 11.33
CA VAL A 12 19.47 -37.85 10.49
C VAL A 12 19.65 -36.33 10.66
N THR A 13 20.41 -35.72 9.75
CA THR A 13 20.47 -34.26 9.64
C THR A 13 19.18 -33.77 8.99
N LEU A 14 18.25 -33.28 9.80
CA LEU A 14 17.08 -32.55 9.33
C LEU A 14 17.55 -31.27 8.60
N GLN A 15 17.58 -31.32 7.28
CA GLN A 15 17.72 -30.13 6.43
C GLN A 15 16.33 -29.57 6.16
N THR A 16 15.95 -28.53 6.90
CA THR A 16 14.74 -27.76 6.65
C THR A 16 14.96 -26.92 5.39
N GLN A 17 14.41 -27.37 4.25
CA GLN A 17 14.35 -26.54 3.03
C GLN A 17 13.04 -25.76 2.99
N PRO A 18 13.08 -24.42 3.01
CA PRO A 18 11.89 -23.61 2.77
C PRO A 18 11.40 -23.82 1.33
N TRP A 19 10.15 -24.28 1.15
CA TRP A 19 9.58 -24.57 -0.17
C TRP A 19 9.49 -23.34 -1.08
N PHE A 20 9.42 -22.14 -0.50
CA PHE A 20 9.28 -20.88 -1.24
C PHE A 20 10.60 -20.12 -1.41
N ASN A 21 11.68 -20.51 -0.71
CA ASN A 21 12.99 -19.83 -0.76
C ASN A 21 14.13 -20.80 -0.40
N SER A 22 14.46 -21.71 -1.32
CA SER A 22 15.52 -22.71 -1.13
C SER A 22 16.92 -22.10 -1.04
N GLY A 23 17.10 -20.84 -1.45
CA GLY A 23 18.37 -20.10 -1.38
C GLY A 23 18.50 -19.14 -0.21
N MET A 24 17.47 -18.98 0.63
CA MET A 24 17.37 -17.89 1.63
C MET A 24 17.77 -16.52 1.06
N GLU A 25 17.32 -16.22 -0.15
CA GLU A 25 17.60 -14.91 -0.75
C GLU A 25 16.68 -13.87 -0.08
N ASP A 26 17.25 -12.99 0.77
CA ASP A 26 16.51 -11.95 1.51
C ASP A 26 15.67 -11.06 0.58
N ARG A 27 16.10 -10.91 -0.67
CA ARG A 27 15.44 -10.10 -1.71
C ARG A 27 14.00 -10.54 -1.99
N TRP A 28 13.67 -11.83 -1.82
CA TRP A 28 12.33 -12.35 -2.13
C TRP A 28 11.30 -11.96 -1.08
N PHE A 29 11.72 -11.62 0.14
CA PHE A 29 10.84 -11.15 1.22
C PHE A 29 10.88 -9.63 1.39
N PHE A 30 12.06 -9.03 1.32
CA PHE A 30 12.21 -7.61 1.64
C PHE A 30 11.60 -6.70 0.58
N ILE A 31 11.73 -7.06 -0.70
CA ILE A 31 11.34 -6.20 -1.81
C ILE A 31 9.81 -6.09 -1.94
N PRO A 32 9.03 -7.18 -1.91
CA PRO A 32 7.56 -7.09 -1.84
C PRO A 32 7.08 -6.34 -0.59
N GLY A 33 7.73 -6.57 0.56
CA GLY A 33 7.40 -5.92 1.82
C GLY A 33 7.57 -4.40 1.74
N VAL A 34 8.70 -3.92 1.21
CA VAL A 34 8.96 -2.50 1.01
C VAL A 34 8.02 -1.91 -0.03
N ILE A 35 7.76 -2.59 -1.15
CA ILE A 35 6.80 -2.15 -2.18
C ILE A 35 5.40 -1.97 -1.58
N GLY A 36 4.93 -2.96 -0.82
CA GLY A 36 3.64 -2.90 -0.13
C GLY A 36 3.58 -1.76 0.87
N SER A 37 4.66 -1.55 1.64
CA SER A 37 4.77 -0.50 2.64
C SER A 37 4.76 0.90 2.00
N LEU A 38 5.52 1.09 0.91
CA LEU A 38 5.53 2.35 0.15
C LEU A 38 4.16 2.66 -0.46
N THR A 39 3.50 1.64 -1.00
CA THR A 39 2.14 1.77 -1.54
C THR A 39 1.14 2.14 -0.45
N LEU A 40 1.26 1.51 0.74
CA LEU A 40 0.41 1.80 1.89
C LEU A 40 0.58 3.24 2.38
N LEU A 41 1.83 3.70 2.49
CA LEU A 41 2.16 5.07 2.90
C LEU A 41 1.60 6.11 1.90
N GLN A 42 1.54 5.78 0.61
CA GLN A 42 1.07 6.72 -0.42
C GLN A 42 -0.45 6.69 -0.67
N GLY A 43 -1.14 5.59 -0.38
CA GLY A 43 -2.48 5.30 -0.90
C GLY A 43 -3.63 6.23 -0.46
N GLY A 44 -3.49 6.98 0.64
CA GLY A 44 -4.60 7.78 1.19
C GLY A 44 -4.29 9.26 1.47
N GLU A 45 -3.03 9.59 1.68
CA GLU A 45 -2.60 10.93 2.10
C GLU A 45 -2.87 12.04 1.07
N PRO A 46 -2.60 11.85 -0.24
CA PRO A 46 -2.73 12.93 -1.23
C PRO A 46 -4.17 13.45 -1.34
N THR A 47 -5.15 12.54 -1.21
CA THR A 47 -6.57 12.86 -1.32
C THR A 47 -7.04 13.69 -0.13
N ALA A 48 -6.60 13.34 1.09
CA ALA A 48 -6.90 14.11 2.29
C ALA A 48 -6.33 15.53 2.20
N PHE A 49 -5.06 15.67 1.78
CA PHE A 49 -4.42 16.98 1.63
C PHE A 49 -5.07 17.83 0.54
N ALA A 50 -5.45 17.24 -0.60
CA ALA A 50 -6.06 17.97 -1.70
C ALA A 50 -7.43 18.55 -1.36
N ILE A 51 -8.18 17.94 -0.45
CA ILE A 51 -9.50 18.40 0.00
C ILE A 51 -9.36 19.41 1.15
N VAL A 52 -8.48 19.13 2.11
CA VAL A 52 -8.22 20.03 3.24
C VAL A 52 -7.64 21.36 2.74
N ARG A 53 -6.76 21.34 1.72
CA ARG A 53 -6.24 22.56 1.08
C ARG A 53 -7.35 23.43 0.49
N GLU A 54 -8.33 22.85 -0.18
CA GLU A 54 -9.46 23.61 -0.75
C GLU A 54 -10.39 24.18 0.33
N ARG A 55 -10.51 23.47 1.46
CA ARG A 55 -11.23 23.96 2.63
C ARG A 55 -10.54 25.16 3.25
N GLU A 56 -9.22 25.12 3.41
CA GLU A 56 -8.43 26.22 3.97
C GLU A 56 -8.39 27.46 3.09
N VAL A 57 -8.32 27.27 1.77
CA VAL A 57 -8.28 28.38 0.79
C VAL A 57 -9.67 29.04 0.65
N GLY A 58 -10.72 28.47 1.25
CA GLY A 58 -12.09 29.00 1.21
C GLY A 58 -12.85 28.67 -0.07
N THR A 59 -12.26 27.88 -0.98
CA THR A 59 -12.91 27.45 -2.22
C THR A 59 -14.19 26.65 -1.95
N LEU A 60 -14.22 25.89 -0.86
CA LEU A 60 -15.43 25.16 -0.45
C LEU A 60 -16.61 26.10 -0.12
N GLU A 61 -16.35 27.28 0.44
CA GLU A 61 -17.39 28.26 0.74
C GLU A 61 -17.92 28.92 -0.53
N GLN A 62 -17.06 29.17 -1.52
CA GLN A 62 -17.48 29.64 -2.84
C GLN A 62 -18.25 28.58 -3.63
N ILE A 63 -17.93 27.30 -3.47
CA ILE A 63 -18.68 26.21 -4.12
C ILE A 63 -20.09 26.08 -3.54
N MET A 64 -20.29 26.31 -2.24
CA MET A 64 -21.62 26.27 -1.61
C MET A 64 -22.60 27.31 -2.16
N VAL A 65 -22.10 28.43 -2.72
CA VAL A 65 -22.93 29.46 -3.40
C VAL A 65 -23.02 29.27 -4.91
N SER A 66 -22.29 28.30 -5.46
CA SER A 66 -22.39 27.90 -6.87
C SER A 66 -23.44 26.78 -7.03
N PRO A 67 -24.05 26.60 -8.22
CA PRO A 67 -25.01 25.52 -8.47
C PRO A 67 -24.38 24.10 -8.52
N ILE A 68 -23.10 23.94 -8.17
CA ILE A 68 -22.37 22.68 -8.19
C ILE A 68 -22.53 21.96 -6.85
N ARG A 69 -22.85 20.66 -6.87
CA ARG A 69 -22.99 19.88 -5.63
C ARG A 69 -21.60 19.57 -5.06
N PRO A 70 -21.40 19.65 -3.73
CA PRO A 70 -20.13 19.30 -3.09
C PRO A 70 -19.63 17.89 -3.43
N VAL A 71 -20.57 16.94 -3.62
CA VAL A 71 -20.26 15.55 -3.97
C VAL A 71 -19.69 15.43 -5.39
N GLU A 72 -20.19 16.21 -6.35
CA GLU A 72 -19.68 16.22 -7.72
C GLU A 72 -18.26 16.80 -7.79
N PHE A 73 -17.98 17.82 -6.98
CA PHE A 73 -16.64 18.38 -6.83
C PHE A 73 -15.65 17.37 -6.23
N ILE A 74 -16.06 16.68 -5.16
CA ILE A 74 -15.22 15.65 -4.53
C ILE A 74 -14.97 14.50 -5.52
N LEU A 75 -16.01 13.96 -6.17
CA LEU A 75 -15.86 12.89 -7.15
C LEU A 75 -14.97 13.30 -8.33
N GLY A 76 -15.15 14.51 -8.87
CA GLY A 76 -14.34 15.04 -9.96
C GLY A 76 -12.87 15.19 -9.60
N LYS A 77 -12.56 15.41 -8.33
CA LYS A 77 -11.18 15.51 -7.81
C LYS A 77 -10.62 14.15 -7.38
N THR A 78 -11.45 13.25 -6.87
CA THR A 78 -11.06 11.89 -6.45
C THR A 78 -10.69 11.01 -7.63
N VAL A 79 -11.39 11.12 -8.77
CA VAL A 79 -11.11 10.33 -9.98
C VAL A 79 -9.65 10.45 -10.47
N PRO A 80 -9.08 11.65 -10.67
CA PRO A 80 -7.69 11.76 -11.09
C PRO A 80 -6.71 11.20 -10.05
N PHE A 81 -6.98 11.35 -8.74
CA PHE A 81 -6.15 10.72 -7.71
C PHE A 81 -6.24 9.19 -7.74
N PHE A 82 -7.43 8.64 -7.95
CA PHE A 82 -7.62 7.20 -8.12
C PHE A 82 -6.84 6.66 -9.33
N LEU A 83 -6.85 7.38 -10.45
CA LEU A 83 -6.07 7.01 -11.64
C LEU A 83 -4.55 7.09 -11.39
N ILE A 84 -4.09 8.13 -10.67
CA ILE A 84 -2.68 8.25 -10.28
C ILE A 84 -2.28 7.08 -9.36
N GLY A 85 -3.12 6.73 -8.37
CA GLY A 85 -2.87 5.61 -7.48
C GLY A 85 -2.80 4.26 -8.19
N LEU A 86 -3.69 4.02 -9.16
CA LEU A 86 -3.60 2.82 -10.01
C LEU A 86 -2.32 2.80 -10.84
N GLY A 87 -1.92 3.95 -11.38
CA GLY A 87 -0.66 4.12 -12.09
C GLY A 87 0.55 3.82 -11.20
N ASP A 88 0.56 4.34 -9.97
CA ASP A 88 1.63 4.12 -9.00
C ASP A 88 1.77 2.64 -8.63
N ILE A 89 0.67 1.97 -8.26
CA ILE A 89 0.69 0.54 -7.94
C ILE A 89 1.22 -0.27 -9.13
N THR A 90 0.75 0.04 -10.34
CA THR A 90 1.22 -0.64 -11.55
C THR A 90 2.70 -0.39 -11.79
N LEU A 91 3.17 0.84 -11.60
CA LEU A 91 4.57 1.23 -11.78
C LEU A 91 5.48 0.52 -10.77
N VAL A 92 5.15 0.60 -9.48
CA VAL A 92 5.96 0.02 -8.41
C VAL A 92 5.98 -1.51 -8.52
N SER A 93 4.84 -2.15 -8.82
CA SER A 93 4.81 -3.59 -9.10
C SER A 93 5.66 -3.96 -10.32
N THR A 94 5.59 -3.18 -11.40
CA THR A 94 6.41 -3.42 -12.60
C THR A 94 7.90 -3.30 -12.29
N ILE A 95 8.32 -2.28 -11.53
CA ILE A 95 9.71 -2.09 -11.12
C ILE A 95 10.17 -3.27 -10.23
N GLY A 96 9.35 -3.72 -9.29
CA GLY A 96 9.65 -4.88 -8.45
C GLY A 96 9.89 -6.16 -9.25
N ILE A 97 9.10 -6.38 -10.30
CA ILE A 97 9.22 -7.59 -11.14
C ILE A 97 10.41 -7.48 -12.08
N PHE A 98 10.53 -6.38 -12.84
CA PHE A 98 11.53 -6.26 -13.91
C PHE A 98 12.92 -5.87 -13.41
N TRP A 99 13.02 -4.95 -12.44
CA TRP A 99 14.31 -4.46 -11.95
C TRP A 99 14.89 -5.38 -10.89
N PHE A 100 14.05 -5.83 -9.96
CA PHE A 100 14.46 -6.64 -8.82
C PHE A 100 14.26 -8.14 -9.02
N LYS A 101 13.72 -8.57 -10.17
CA LYS A 101 13.50 -9.98 -10.54
C LYS A 101 12.72 -10.76 -9.47
N VAL A 102 11.78 -10.09 -8.80
CA VAL A 102 10.92 -10.73 -7.81
C VAL A 102 9.96 -11.68 -8.52
N PRO A 103 9.86 -12.95 -8.10
CA PRO A 103 8.92 -13.89 -8.69
C PRO A 103 7.48 -13.46 -8.38
N PHE A 104 6.78 -12.90 -9.38
CA PHE A 104 5.35 -12.62 -9.28
C PHE A 104 4.56 -13.88 -9.61
N ILE A 105 4.08 -14.56 -8.59
CA ILE A 105 3.28 -15.79 -8.71
C ILE A 105 1.82 -15.40 -8.48
N GLY A 106 1.10 -15.06 -9.56
CA GLY A 106 -0.31 -14.65 -9.49
C GLY A 106 -0.84 -14.06 -10.80
N ASP A 107 -2.13 -13.70 -10.80
CA ASP A 107 -2.78 -13.04 -11.93
C ASP A 107 -2.75 -11.50 -11.76
N PRO A 108 -2.23 -10.74 -12.73
CA PRO A 108 -2.22 -9.28 -12.70
C PRO A 108 -3.59 -8.64 -12.51
N LEU A 109 -4.68 -9.26 -12.99
CA LEU A 109 -6.04 -8.75 -12.83
C LEU A 109 -6.51 -8.83 -11.37
N VAL A 110 -6.15 -9.89 -10.66
CA VAL A 110 -6.47 -10.05 -9.24
C VAL A 110 -5.73 -8.99 -8.41
N MET A 111 -4.47 -8.70 -8.78
CA MET A 111 -3.71 -7.60 -8.17
C MET A 111 -4.37 -6.25 -8.44
N LEU A 112 -4.78 -5.97 -9.68
CA LEU A 112 -5.47 -4.73 -10.06
C LEU A 112 -6.83 -4.57 -9.36
N ALA A 113 -7.59 -5.65 -9.20
CA ALA A 113 -8.86 -5.63 -8.48
C ALA A 113 -8.64 -5.35 -6.98
N GLY A 114 -7.65 -6.01 -6.37
CA GLY A 114 -7.26 -5.75 -4.98
C GLY A 114 -6.76 -4.32 -4.78
N ALA A 115 -5.92 -3.83 -5.70
CA ALA A 115 -5.42 -2.46 -5.72
C ALA A 115 -6.56 -1.43 -5.82
N THR A 116 -7.53 -1.67 -6.69
CA THR A 116 -8.72 -0.83 -6.84
C THR A 116 -9.51 -0.74 -5.53
N LEU A 117 -9.78 -1.90 -4.91
CA LEU A 117 -10.54 -1.96 -3.66
C LEU A 117 -9.78 -1.30 -2.50
N PHE A 118 -8.46 -1.50 -2.46
CA PHE A 118 -7.57 -0.85 -1.50
C PHE A 118 -7.56 0.67 -1.67
N LEU A 119 -7.42 1.17 -2.90
CA LEU A 119 -7.45 2.61 -3.19
C LEU A 119 -8.80 3.24 -2.81
N LEU A 120 -9.91 2.57 -3.11
CA LEU A 120 -11.24 3.04 -2.70
C LEU A 120 -11.36 3.15 -1.17
N ALA A 121 -10.87 2.15 -0.44
CA ALA A 121 -10.85 2.18 1.02
C ALA A 121 -9.94 3.30 1.56
N ALA A 122 -8.72 3.44 1.01
CA ALA A 122 -7.77 4.46 1.42
C ALA A 122 -8.26 5.88 1.15
N ILE A 123 -8.89 6.11 -0.01
CA ILE A 123 -9.57 7.36 -0.36
C ILE A 123 -10.72 7.63 0.62
N GLY A 124 -11.51 6.61 0.96
CA GLY A 124 -12.59 6.72 1.95
C GLY A 124 -12.07 7.16 3.33
N ILE A 125 -10.96 6.58 3.78
CA ILE A 125 -10.29 6.96 5.03
C ILE A 125 -9.77 8.40 4.92
N GLY A 126 -9.09 8.77 3.84
CA GLY A 126 -8.60 10.14 3.62
C GLY A 126 -9.72 11.18 3.60
N LEU A 127 -10.88 10.84 3.03
CA LEU A 127 -12.09 11.67 3.05
C LEU A 127 -12.66 11.82 4.46
N LEU A 128 -12.73 10.74 5.24
CA LEU A 128 -13.17 10.79 6.63
C LEU A 128 -12.24 11.68 7.46
N LEU A 129 -10.92 11.51 7.35
CA LEU A 129 -9.92 12.34 8.02
C LEU A 129 -10.01 13.83 7.61
N SER A 130 -10.30 14.10 6.33
CA SER A 130 -10.52 15.47 5.83
C SER A 130 -11.77 16.12 6.44
N THR A 131 -12.77 15.32 6.83
CA THR A 131 -13.99 15.83 7.46
C THR A 131 -13.70 16.35 8.87
N PHE A 132 -12.85 15.64 9.62
CA PHE A 132 -12.40 16.03 10.97
C PHE A 132 -11.36 17.16 10.97
N SER A 133 -10.63 17.34 9.87
CA SER A 133 -9.57 18.34 9.76
C SER A 133 -10.09 19.66 9.17
N LYS A 134 -9.75 20.79 9.81
CA LYS A 134 -10.05 22.13 9.27
C LYS A 134 -8.84 22.79 8.63
N THR A 135 -7.63 22.35 8.99
CA THR A 135 -6.36 22.87 8.46
C THR A 135 -5.44 21.75 7.94
N GLN A 136 -4.55 22.05 6.98
CA GLN A 136 -3.54 21.14 6.43
C GLN A 136 -2.58 20.68 7.53
N GLN A 137 -2.25 21.56 8.48
CA GLN A 137 -1.45 21.17 9.65
C GLN A 137 -2.17 20.17 10.56
N GLN A 138 -3.48 20.35 10.80
CA GLN A 138 -4.27 19.36 11.55
C GLN A 138 -4.37 18.03 10.80
N ALA A 139 -4.58 18.07 9.48
CA ALA A 139 -4.63 16.88 8.65
C ALA A 139 -3.30 16.12 8.69
N PHE A 140 -2.17 16.83 8.61
CA PHE A 140 -0.85 16.22 8.74
C PHE A 140 -0.65 15.54 10.10
N SER A 141 -0.99 16.22 11.21
CA SER A 141 -0.89 15.64 12.55
C SER A 141 -1.82 14.44 12.76
N LEU A 142 -3.03 14.47 12.19
CA LEU A 142 -3.99 13.38 12.28
C LEU A 142 -3.55 12.16 11.46
N ASN A 143 -2.97 12.39 10.28
CA ASN A 143 -2.44 11.32 9.44
C ASN A 143 -1.24 10.63 10.12
N PHE A 144 -0.32 11.41 10.68
CA PHE A 144 0.82 10.89 11.44
C PHE A 144 0.39 10.02 12.63
N PHE A 145 -0.67 10.42 13.34
CA PHE A 145 -1.24 9.62 14.43
C PHE A 145 -1.95 8.36 13.93
N SER A 146 -2.54 8.38 12.74
CA SER A 146 -3.19 7.20 12.14
C SER A 146 -2.18 6.19 11.58
N SER A 147 -0.97 6.63 11.22
CA SER A 147 0.06 5.80 10.59
C SER A 147 1.09 5.21 11.57
N THR A 148 1.09 5.66 12.84
CA THR A 148 1.99 5.19 13.91
C THR A 148 1.30 4.19 14.82
#